data_AF-A0A9P0M0X6-F1
#
_entry.id   AF-A0A9P0M0X6-F1
#
_cell.length_a   1.000
_cell.length_b   1.000
_cell.length_c   1.000
_cell.angle_alpha   90.00
_cell.angle_beta   90.00
_cell.angle_gamma   90.00
#
_symmetry.space_group_name_H-M   'P 1'
#
loop_
_entity.id
_entity.type
_entity.pdbx_description
1 polymer ?
#
loop_
_entity_poly.entity_id
_entity_poly.type
_entity_poly.pdbx_seq_one_letter_code
_entity_poly.pdbx_strand_id
1 'polypeptide(L)'
;MSTGHRDESDVVDPEAAFKDAQSLLQAGELLFAGTEESVFNCILCQRNKKQLRCIFDKYEENVGHPIEKAIQNEFSGAAKDAMLQLIHCIRDKTDYLVTRLHDSMAGIGTDDRTLIRIVVSRSEIDLVEIKQAYELKYGKSLADAISKDTSGDYKKALLSIVG
;
A
#
# COMPACT_ATOMS: atom_id res chain seq x y z
N MET A 1 13.53 9.54 13.57
CA MET A 1 12.20 10.10 13.89
C MET A 1 11.44 10.32 12.59
N SER A 2 10.16 9.95 12.51
CA SER A 2 9.30 10.26 11.36
C SER A 2 8.94 11.75 11.36
N THR A 3 9.21 12.47 10.26
CA THR A 3 9.12 13.94 10.20
C THR A 3 7.76 14.47 9.74
N GLY A 4 6.93 13.66 9.08
CA GLY A 4 5.60 14.08 8.62
C GLY A 4 5.58 15.15 7.52
N HIS A 5 6.72 15.53 6.94
CA HIS A 5 6.84 16.61 5.95
C HIS A 5 6.46 16.22 4.51
N ARG A 6 5.51 15.29 4.33
CA ARG A 6 5.01 15.01 2.98
C ARG A 6 4.21 16.23 2.52
N ASP A 7 4.39 16.63 1.26
CA ASP A 7 3.53 17.62 0.63
C ASP A 7 2.06 17.16 0.70
N GLU A 8 1.23 17.96 1.34
CA GLU A 8 -0.21 17.74 1.46
C GLU A 8 -1.01 18.51 0.40
N SER A 9 -0.33 19.22 -0.50
CA SER A 9 -0.99 19.81 -1.65
C SER A 9 -1.56 18.71 -2.55
N ASP A 10 -2.68 19.00 -3.18
CA ASP A 10 -3.29 18.12 -4.19
C ASP A 10 -2.87 18.54 -5.61
N VAL A 11 -1.81 19.34 -5.72
CA VAL A 11 -1.32 19.90 -6.98
C VAL A 11 -0.47 18.86 -7.69
N VAL A 12 -0.73 18.70 -8.99
CA VAL A 12 -0.01 17.78 -9.86
C VAL A 12 0.70 18.60 -10.93
N ASP A 13 2.01 18.38 -11.07
CA ASP A 13 2.83 18.90 -12.15
C ASP A 13 3.31 17.71 -13.00
N PRO A 14 2.71 17.49 -14.18
CA PRO A 14 3.06 16.38 -15.06
C PRO A 14 4.50 16.43 -15.58
N GLU A 15 5.09 17.62 -15.75
CA GLU A 15 6.47 17.75 -16.22
C GLU A 15 7.45 17.38 -15.10
N ALA A 16 7.19 17.84 -13.88
CA ALA A 16 7.94 17.40 -12.70
C ALA A 16 7.77 15.90 -12.45
N ALA A 17 6.58 15.34 -12.70
CA ALA A 17 6.32 13.91 -12.55
C ALA A 17 7.18 13.08 -13.51
N PHE A 18 7.29 13.52 -14.76
CA PHE A 18 8.14 12.89 -15.75
C PHE A 18 9.63 12.97 -15.37
N LYS A 19 10.09 14.12 -14.85
CA LYS A 19 11.47 14.27 -14.35
C LYS A 19 11.76 13.35 -13.16
N ASP A 20 10.87 13.30 -12.17
CA ASP A 20 11.00 12.40 -11.02
C ASP A 20 10.99 10.92 -11.47
N ALA A 21 10.16 10.54 -12.45
CA ALA A 21 10.16 9.20 -13.01
C ALA A 21 11.49 8.84 -13.69
N GLN A 22 12.09 9.77 -14.44
CA GLN A 22 13.44 9.58 -14.98
C GLN A 22 14.50 9.47 -13.89
N SER A 23 14.39 10.28 -12.82
CA SER A 23 15.31 10.19 -11.68
C SER A 23 15.23 8.82 -10.99
N LEU A 24 14.03 8.25 -10.82
CA LEU A 24 13.87 6.89 -10.29
C LEU A 24 14.52 5.83 -11.18
N LEU A 25 14.35 5.95 -12.50
CA LEU A 25 14.94 5.02 -13.47
C LEU A 25 16.48 5.10 -13.43
N GLN A 26 17.02 6.33 -13.41
CA GLN A 26 18.46 6.58 -13.32
C GLN A 26 19.07 6.13 -11.99
N ALA A 27 18.31 6.26 -10.90
CA ALA A 27 18.72 5.88 -9.55
C ALA A 27 18.61 4.38 -9.26
N GLY A 28 17.98 3.60 -10.14
CA GLY A 28 17.82 2.15 -9.99
C GLY A 28 18.33 1.42 -11.23
N GLU A 29 17.42 1.10 -12.15
CA GLU A 29 17.68 0.13 -13.22
C GLU A 29 18.78 0.54 -14.23
N LEU A 30 19.13 1.84 -14.32
CA LEU A 30 20.24 2.30 -15.17
C LEU A 30 21.59 2.35 -14.46
N LEU A 31 21.65 2.09 -13.15
CA LEU A 31 22.92 1.92 -12.46
C LEU A 31 23.51 0.56 -12.79
N PHE A 32 24.79 0.57 -13.15
CA PHE A 32 25.52 -0.67 -13.43
C PHE A 32 25.64 -1.57 -12.18
N ALA A 33 25.64 -0.98 -10.98
CA ALA A 33 25.62 -1.71 -9.72
C ALA A 33 25.04 -0.86 -8.59
N GLY A 34 24.12 -1.44 -7.83
CA GLY A 34 23.49 -0.81 -6.66
C GLY A 34 22.39 0.17 -7.01
N THR A 35 21.86 0.84 -5.99
CA THR A 35 20.69 1.71 -6.07
C THR A 35 20.96 3.00 -5.30
N GLU A 36 20.59 4.16 -5.86
CA GLU A 36 20.58 5.43 -5.15
C GLU A 36 19.33 5.54 -4.26
N GLU A 37 19.35 4.83 -3.13
CA GLU A 37 18.20 4.75 -2.20
C GLU A 37 17.71 6.13 -1.71
N SER A 38 18.59 7.12 -1.64
CA SER A 38 18.25 8.49 -1.23
C SER A 38 17.27 9.15 -2.19
N VAL A 39 17.35 8.86 -3.50
CA VAL A 39 16.44 9.39 -4.53
C VAL A 39 15.06 8.78 -4.35
N PHE A 40 14.97 7.45 -4.20
CA PHE A 40 13.72 6.75 -3.90
C PHE A 40 13.07 7.29 -2.63
N ASN A 41 13.85 7.42 -1.55
CA ASN A 41 13.35 7.94 -0.27
C ASN A 41 12.87 9.39 -0.39
N CYS A 42 13.60 10.25 -1.10
CA CYS A 42 13.22 11.65 -1.32
C CYS A 42 11.89 11.74 -2.06
N ILE A 43 11.76 11.06 -3.20
CA ILE A 43 10.57 11.12 -4.04
C ILE A 43 9.38 10.47 -3.32
N LEU A 44 9.51 9.21 -2.90
CA LEU A 44 8.42 8.44 -2.32
C LEU A 44 7.94 9.01 -0.99
N CYS A 45 8.79 9.64 -0.18
CA CYS A 45 8.39 10.17 1.14
C CYS A 45 7.93 11.63 1.12
N GLN A 46 8.36 12.45 0.17
CA GLN A 46 8.10 13.90 0.20
C GLN A 46 7.01 14.35 -0.76
N ARG A 47 6.86 13.73 -1.94
CA ARG A 47 5.85 14.15 -2.93
C ARG A 47 4.44 13.86 -2.44
N ASN A 48 3.48 14.70 -2.83
CA ASN A 48 2.08 14.44 -2.51
C ASN A 48 1.54 13.20 -3.23
N LYS A 49 0.41 12.67 -2.75
CA LYS A 49 -0.12 11.39 -3.25
C LYS A 49 -0.57 11.46 -4.70
N LYS A 50 -1.16 12.57 -5.15
CA LYS A 50 -1.62 12.74 -6.53
C LYS A 50 -0.44 12.85 -7.48
N GLN A 51 0.59 13.60 -7.09
CA GLN A 51 1.85 13.69 -7.82
C GLN A 51 2.53 12.32 -7.91
N LEU A 52 2.59 11.54 -6.83
CA LEU A 52 3.18 10.20 -6.84
C LEU A 52 2.46 9.23 -7.78
N ARG A 53 1.13 9.26 -7.83
CA ARG A 53 0.38 8.49 -8.82
C ARG A 53 0.80 8.86 -10.24
N CYS A 54 0.88 10.16 -10.54
CA CYS A 54 1.33 10.63 -11.85
C CYS A 54 2.78 10.20 -12.15
N ILE A 55 3.68 10.24 -11.16
CA ILE A 55 5.06 9.74 -11.30
C ILE A 55 5.07 8.25 -11.65
N PHE A 56 4.27 7.43 -10.96
CA PHE A 56 4.21 6.00 -11.23
C PHE A 56 3.68 5.69 -12.63
N ASP A 57 2.65 6.42 -13.07
CA ASP A 57 2.10 6.29 -14.41
C ASP A 57 3.14 6.70 -15.47
N LYS A 58 3.85 7.82 -15.26
CA LYS A 58 4.95 8.26 -16.15
C LYS A 58 6.15 7.33 -16.15
N TYR A 59 6.46 6.70 -15.03
CA TYR A 59 7.48 5.67 -14.97
C TYR A 59 7.10 4.48 -15.85
N GLU A 60 5.90 3.95 -15.66
CA GLU A 60 5.42 2.78 -16.40
C GLU A 60 5.28 3.05 -17.90
N GLU A 61 4.78 4.22 -18.29
CA GLU A 61 4.73 4.68 -19.69
C GLU A 61 6.12 4.70 -20.36
N ASN A 62 7.15 5.14 -19.63
CA ASN A 62 8.50 5.33 -20.17
C ASN A 62 9.34 4.05 -20.17
N VAL A 63 9.17 3.20 -19.14
CA VAL A 63 10.00 2.01 -18.90
C VAL A 63 9.33 0.73 -19.45
N GLY A 64 7.99 0.71 -19.51
CA GLY A 64 7.21 -0.43 -19.98
C GLY A 64 6.87 -1.46 -18.89
N HIS A 65 7.12 -1.13 -17.62
CA HIS A 65 6.64 -1.92 -16.47
C HIS A 65 6.47 -1.04 -15.22
N PRO A 66 5.66 -1.48 -14.24
CA PRO A 66 5.44 -0.73 -13.02
C PRO A 66 6.71 -0.53 -12.19
N ILE A 67 6.76 0.58 -11.44
CA ILE A 67 7.85 0.92 -10.50
C ILE A 67 8.02 -0.15 -9.42
N GLU A 68 6.95 -0.87 -9.06
CA GLU A 68 6.97 -1.98 -8.11
C GLU A 68 7.97 -3.07 -8.53
N LYS A 69 8.09 -3.34 -9.85
CA LYS A 69 9.06 -4.31 -10.37
C LYS A 69 10.49 -3.82 -10.19
N ALA A 70 10.74 -2.53 -10.43
CA ALA A 70 12.06 -1.93 -10.19
C ALA A 70 12.42 -2.08 -8.70
N ILE A 71 11.53 -1.72 -7.78
CA ILE A 71 11.76 -1.84 -6.34
C ILE A 71 12.00 -3.28 -5.89
N GLN A 72 11.31 -4.25 -6.51
CA GLN A 72 11.53 -5.67 -6.22
C GLN A 72 12.94 -6.16 -6.57
N ASN A 73 13.54 -5.58 -7.62
CA ASN A 73 14.88 -5.92 -8.09
C ASN A 73 15.97 -5.16 -7.33
N GLU A 74 15.70 -3.90 -6.99
CA GLU A 74 16.68 -2.98 -6.40
C GLU A 74 16.79 -3.09 -4.87
N PHE A 75 15.69 -3.41 -4.18
CA PHE A 75 15.67 -3.44 -2.71
C PHE A 75 15.48 -4.85 -2.14
N SER A 76 15.88 -5.04 -0.88
CA SER A 76 15.67 -6.29 -0.16
C SER A 76 15.18 -6.06 1.27
N GLY A 77 14.69 -7.14 1.90
CA GLY A 77 14.21 -7.13 3.29
C GLY A 77 13.12 -6.09 3.56
N ALA A 78 13.13 -5.55 4.78
CA ALA A 78 12.10 -4.64 5.27
C ALA A 78 11.99 -3.32 4.48
N ALA A 79 13.08 -2.86 3.86
CA ALA A 79 13.08 -1.65 3.04
C ALA A 79 12.22 -1.84 1.79
N LYS A 80 12.42 -2.96 1.07
CA LYS A 80 11.59 -3.34 -0.08
C LYS A 80 10.12 -3.42 0.31
N ASP A 81 9.82 -4.15 1.39
CA ASP A 81 8.44 -4.38 1.81
C ASP A 81 7.75 -3.05 2.18
N ALA A 82 8.46 -2.15 2.86
CA ALA A 82 7.93 -0.82 3.20
C ALA A 82 7.66 0.03 1.96
N MET A 83 8.55 0.03 0.96
CA MET A 83 8.36 0.79 -0.28
C MET A 83 7.20 0.26 -1.12
N LEU A 84 7.08 -1.06 -1.26
CA LEU A 84 5.95 -1.68 -1.96
C LEU A 84 4.62 -1.38 -1.24
N GLN A 85 4.57 -1.51 0.08
CA GLN A 85 3.38 -1.18 0.87
C GLN A 85 2.99 0.30 0.73
N LEU A 86 3.97 1.21 0.72
CA LEU A 86 3.73 2.63 0.50
C LEU A 86 3.12 2.88 -0.88
N ILE A 87 3.65 2.26 -1.93
CA ILE A 87 3.14 2.43 -3.30
C ILE A 87 1.72 1.90 -3.42
N HIS A 88 1.45 0.69 -2.91
CA HIS A 88 0.09 0.13 -2.92
C HIS A 88 -0.90 1.05 -2.19
N CYS A 89 -0.52 1.55 -1.02
CA CYS A 89 -1.35 2.49 -0.25
C CYS A 89 -1.57 3.84 -0.97
N ILE A 90 -0.58 4.32 -1.73
CA ILE A 90 -0.72 5.54 -2.54
C ILE A 90 -1.65 5.30 -3.72
N ARG A 91 -1.51 4.19 -4.45
CA ARG A 91 -2.37 3.86 -5.60
C ARG A 91 -3.81 3.67 -5.16
N ASP A 92 -4.05 2.72 -4.27
CA ASP A 92 -5.36 2.41 -3.73
C ASP A 92 -5.24 1.92 -2.29
N LYS A 93 -5.53 2.83 -1.36
CA LYS A 93 -5.52 2.54 0.07
C LYS A 93 -6.57 1.51 0.46
N THR A 94 -7.75 1.56 -0.15
CA THR A 94 -8.86 0.66 0.18
C THR A 94 -8.51 -0.74 -0.27
N ASP A 95 -8.04 -0.91 -1.50
CA ASP A 95 -7.57 -2.21 -2.01
C ASP A 95 -6.40 -2.78 -1.20
N TYR A 96 -5.45 -1.92 -0.80
CA TYR A 96 -4.35 -2.33 0.08
C TYR A 96 -4.87 -2.88 1.42
N LEU A 97 -5.79 -2.18 2.09
CA LEU A 97 -6.35 -2.63 3.38
C LEU A 97 -7.18 -3.91 3.22
N VAL A 98 -7.97 -4.02 2.15
CA VAL A 98 -8.75 -5.21 1.80
C VAL A 98 -7.82 -6.42 1.60
N THR A 99 -6.73 -6.25 0.85
CA THR A 99 -5.75 -7.30 0.62
C THR A 99 -5.07 -7.72 1.92
N ARG A 100 -4.65 -6.75 2.74
CA ARG A 100 -4.04 -7.02 4.05
C ARG A 100 -4.97 -7.75 5.02
N LEU A 101 -6.27 -7.44 5.00
CA LEU A 101 -7.27 -8.18 5.77
C LEU A 101 -7.39 -9.62 5.27
N HIS A 102 -7.46 -9.81 3.96
CA HIS A 102 -7.54 -11.14 3.37
C HIS A 102 -6.33 -11.99 3.74
N ASP A 103 -5.13 -11.45 3.50
CA ASP A 103 -3.87 -12.13 3.79
C ASP A 103 -3.74 -12.46 5.28
N SER A 104 -4.27 -11.61 6.17
CA SER A 104 -4.25 -11.88 7.62
C SER A 104 -5.12 -13.08 8.03
N MET A 105 -6.06 -13.48 7.20
CA MET A 105 -6.97 -14.62 7.43
C MET A 105 -6.77 -15.74 6.38
N ALA A 106 -5.72 -15.65 5.56
CA ALA A 106 -5.46 -16.60 4.50
C ALA A 106 -4.54 -17.72 5.00
N GLY A 107 -4.95 -18.97 4.81
CA GLY A 107 -4.14 -20.15 5.11
C GLY A 107 -4.46 -20.77 6.47
N ILE A 108 -3.45 -21.37 7.11
CA ILE A 108 -3.60 -22.04 8.41
C ILE A 108 -3.25 -21.03 9.51
N GLY A 109 -4.24 -20.69 10.32
CA GLY A 109 -4.12 -19.69 11.38
C GLY A 109 -4.39 -18.27 10.89
N THR A 110 -4.29 -17.31 11.81
CA THR A 110 -4.67 -15.91 11.59
C THR A 110 -3.55 -15.00 12.08
N ASP A 111 -3.18 -13.98 11.29
CA ASP A 111 -2.41 -12.84 11.78
C ASP A 111 -3.33 -11.91 12.56
N ASP A 112 -3.68 -12.33 13.79
CA ASP A 112 -4.59 -11.61 14.69
C ASP A 112 -4.16 -10.16 14.90
N ARG A 113 -2.84 -9.91 14.94
CA ARG A 113 -2.32 -8.56 15.17
C ARG A 113 -2.65 -7.64 14.00
N THR A 114 -2.57 -8.11 12.76
CA THR A 114 -2.97 -7.32 11.58
C THR A 114 -4.49 -7.21 11.50
N LEU A 115 -5.22 -8.30 11.70
CA LEU A 115 -6.68 -8.30 11.67
C LEU A 115 -7.27 -7.29 12.67
N ILE A 116 -6.89 -7.38 13.94
CA ILE A 116 -7.33 -6.45 15.00
C ILE A 116 -6.94 -5.01 14.65
N ARG A 117 -5.68 -4.80 14.25
CA ARG A 117 -5.18 -3.44 13.96
C ARG A 117 -6.00 -2.78 12.86
N ILE A 118 -6.30 -3.48 11.78
CA ILE A 118 -7.08 -2.89 10.67
C ILE A 118 -8.54 -2.70 11.10
N VAL A 119 -9.20 -3.73 11.63
CA VAL A 119 -10.62 -3.63 12.03
C VAL A 119 -10.84 -2.48 13.03
N VAL A 120 -10.00 -2.37 14.06
CA VAL A 120 -10.14 -1.34 15.09
C VAL A 120 -9.72 0.05 14.58
N SER A 121 -8.58 0.17 13.89
CA SER A 121 -8.09 1.52 13.48
C SER A 121 -8.88 2.14 12.33
N ARG A 122 -9.67 1.35 11.60
CA ARG A 122 -10.47 1.81 10.47
C ARG A 122 -11.97 1.89 10.76
N SER A 123 -12.43 1.38 11.91
CA SER A 123 -13.86 1.25 12.27
C SER A 123 -14.65 2.54 12.10
N GLU A 124 -14.06 3.68 12.49
CA GLU A 124 -14.70 4.99 12.49
C GLU A 124 -14.23 5.89 11.34
N ILE A 125 -13.52 5.33 10.34
CA ILE A 125 -12.95 6.13 9.24
C ILE A 125 -13.48 5.67 7.88
N ASP A 126 -13.23 4.41 7.51
CA ASP A 126 -13.54 3.87 6.17
C ASP A 126 -13.85 2.37 6.18
N LEU A 127 -14.17 1.77 7.34
CA LEU A 127 -14.46 0.34 7.42
C LEU A 127 -15.67 -0.07 6.56
N VAL A 128 -16.66 0.81 6.36
CA VAL A 128 -17.80 0.55 5.48
C VAL A 128 -17.36 0.35 4.03
N GLU A 129 -16.48 1.21 3.53
CA GLU A 129 -15.92 1.10 2.17
C GLU A 129 -15.05 -0.16 2.03
N ILE A 130 -14.21 -0.43 3.03
CA ILE A 130 -13.38 -1.64 3.08
C ILE A 130 -14.23 -2.90 3.02
N LYS A 131 -15.36 -2.97 3.74
CA LYS A 131 -16.27 -4.13 3.71
C LYS A 131 -16.84 -4.36 2.31
N GLN A 132 -17.32 -3.31 1.66
CA GLN A 132 -17.89 -3.38 0.31
C GLN A 132 -16.83 -3.83 -0.71
N ALA A 133 -15.64 -3.22 -0.65
CA ALA A 133 -14.53 -3.58 -1.52
C ALA A 133 -14.03 -5.02 -1.28
N TYR A 134 -14.02 -5.48 -0.01
CA TYR A 134 -13.66 -6.86 0.34
C TYR A 134 -14.62 -7.88 -0.27
N GLU A 135 -15.93 -7.63 -0.16
CA GLU A 135 -16.95 -8.50 -0.73
C GLU A 135 -16.88 -8.52 -2.26
N LEU A 136 -16.69 -7.36 -2.89
CA LEU A 136 -16.50 -7.26 -4.35
C LEU A 136 -15.27 -8.03 -4.82
N LYS A 137 -14.14 -7.94 -4.10
CA LYS A 137 -12.87 -8.55 -4.49
C LYS A 137 -12.82 -10.07 -4.25
N TYR A 138 -13.40 -10.55 -3.15
CA TYR A 138 -13.25 -11.94 -2.70
C TYR A 138 -14.54 -12.77 -2.73
N GLY A 139 -15.68 -12.18 -3.10
CA GLY A 139 -16.96 -12.88 -3.24
C GLY A 139 -17.56 -13.39 -1.94
N LYS A 140 -17.09 -12.91 -0.79
CA LYS A 140 -17.60 -13.21 0.55
C LYS A 140 -17.50 -11.98 1.43
N SER A 141 -18.45 -11.79 2.33
CA SER A 141 -18.41 -10.65 3.24
C SER A 141 -17.20 -10.72 4.18
N LEU A 142 -16.69 -9.56 4.59
CA LEU A 142 -15.62 -9.49 5.60
C LEU A 142 -16.05 -10.16 6.92
N ALA A 143 -17.32 -10.01 7.30
CA ALA A 143 -17.90 -10.64 8.48
C ALA A 143 -17.86 -12.18 8.37
N ASP A 144 -18.20 -12.75 7.22
CA ASP A 144 -18.13 -14.20 7.00
C ASP A 144 -16.69 -14.72 7.06
N ALA A 145 -15.74 -13.97 6.50
CA ALA A 145 -14.32 -14.32 6.56
C ALA A 145 -13.85 -14.38 8.03
N ILE A 146 -14.11 -13.33 8.82
CA ILE A 146 -13.76 -13.27 10.25
C ILE A 146 -14.46 -14.38 11.03
N SER A 147 -15.75 -14.62 10.75
CA SER A 147 -16.55 -15.62 11.43
C SER A 147 -16.01 -17.05 11.24
N LYS A 148 -15.39 -17.34 10.10
CA LYS A 148 -14.77 -18.63 9.78
C LYS A 148 -13.39 -18.80 10.40
N ASP A 149 -12.62 -17.71 10.49
CA ASP A 149 -11.21 -17.75 10.88
C ASP A 149 -10.98 -17.53 12.38
N THR A 150 -11.97 -16.94 13.08
CA THR A 150 -11.87 -16.62 14.52
C THR A 150 -12.93 -17.36 15.34
N SER A 151 -12.75 -17.42 16.66
CA SER A 151 -13.69 -18.09 17.57
C SER A 151 -13.86 -17.37 18.92
N GLY A 152 -14.80 -17.85 19.74
CA GLY A 152 -15.01 -17.35 21.10
C GLY A 152 -15.44 -15.88 21.18
N ASP A 153 -15.10 -15.22 22.28
CA ASP A 153 -15.45 -13.81 22.51
C ASP A 153 -14.64 -12.86 21.63
N TYR A 154 -13.44 -13.27 21.22
CA TYR A 154 -12.63 -12.57 20.23
C TYR A 154 -13.39 -12.38 18.90
N LYS A 155 -13.96 -13.46 18.36
CA LYS A 155 -14.84 -13.39 17.18
C LYS A 155 -16.01 -12.45 17.39
N LYS A 156 -16.72 -12.58 18.52
CA LYS A 156 -17.90 -11.74 18.81
C LYS A 156 -17.53 -10.25 18.83
N ALA A 157 -16.39 -9.91 19.43
CA ALA A 157 -15.91 -8.53 19.47
C ALA A 157 -15.60 -8.01 18.06
N LEU A 158 -14.84 -8.76 17.24
CA LEU A 158 -14.55 -8.34 15.86
C LEU A 158 -15.83 -8.18 15.03
N LEU A 159 -16.76 -9.12 15.11
CA LEU A 159 -18.03 -9.04 14.38
C LEU A 159 -18.89 -7.87 14.84
N SER A 160 -18.88 -7.52 16.14
CA SER A 160 -19.60 -6.35 16.63
C SER A 160 -19.06 -5.02 16.10
N ILE A 161 -17.74 -4.95 15.80
CA ILE A 161 -17.11 -3.77 15.20
C ILE A 161 -17.38 -3.73 13.70
N VAL A 162 -17.30 -4.89 13.04
CA VAL A 162 -17.50 -4.98 11.59
C VAL A 162 -18.95 -4.71 11.21
N GLY A 163 -19.92 -5.15 12.02
CA GLY A 163 -21.35 -4.87 11.83
C GLY A 163 -21.98 -5.68 10.70
#